data_AF-A0A7W0M839-F1
#
_entry.id   AF-A0A7W0M839-F1
#
_cell.length_a   1.000
_cell.length_b   1.000
_cell.length_c   1.000
_cell.angle_alpha   90.00
_cell.angle_beta   90.00
_cell.angle_gamma   90.00
#
_symmetry.space_group_name_H-M   'P 1'
#
loop_
_entity.id
_entity.type
_entity.pdbx_description
1 polymer ?
#
loop_
_entity_poly.entity_id
_entity_poly.type
_entity_poly.pdbx_seq_one_letter_code
_entity_poly.pdbx_strand_id
1 'polypeptide(L)'
;MFRDAHTSHGDRITEEWREVELPDGYGAVGALALNYSVNQGRVGWWLRLAAGTSTTDFSRFEDGNLILRVLQTPPEWRVELKSGSRTHDCLVRIRPEEVCALRSRGFTDVVIPLDAFGGVELTELRELTIGFDGDHLDVEHRRGELRIAQIGLSKTDRFADDPDAILEDLGQRAFRWFETHRHPDSGLILDRAPNREGGRPSADTASPSSVASVGYYLTLLPEWVRLGYLTHEEAARRAERTLRFIVDEVPCHKGVLYHFVDWRNGERWTASEVSTLDHAICANGAMTAGMAFGGGARELAERLLDRVDWQEFLITDPQSGKRVLSLGWTPEEGFLAPAGTTSSEMAMLYFLAIGSQRGIEPEIWFNTAVDWQESAVGRVLNAQHPLFTSQYGMNWHDLEGFVFRDGVDLSLNARRAALLNRGFCRRAAGAELTYHHSEGGWWGISSGDSPNGYSAFGPVGLADGIVWPSVALASLPWAPSELKKDLVRWRNSRAWHVACGPYGLSPFRIGREPWVGDDLIGIDLGSFAVSLANHRARTVWNLWMSHPVAQVSYSRLGLVTAERQ
;
A
#
# COMPACT_ATOMS: atom_id res chain seq x y z
N MET A 1 0.75 -12.38 -37.17
CA MET A 1 0.50 -12.99 -38.50
C MET A 1 1.63 -13.99 -38.76
N PHE A 2 1.42 -15.11 -39.45
CA PHE A 2 2.47 -16.13 -39.62
C PHE A 2 3.17 -16.00 -40.98
N ARG A 3 4.51 -16.07 -41.03
CA ARG A 3 5.28 -16.31 -42.26
C ARG A 3 6.68 -16.84 -41.91
N ASP A 4 7.12 -17.87 -42.62
CA ASP A 4 8.49 -18.38 -42.57
C ASP A 4 9.49 -17.36 -43.15
N ALA A 5 10.61 -17.12 -42.46
CA ALA A 5 11.58 -16.09 -42.82
C ALA A 5 12.56 -16.53 -43.92
N HIS A 6 12.56 -17.82 -44.32
CA HIS A 6 13.33 -18.29 -45.47
C HIS A 6 12.66 -19.45 -46.21
N THR A 7 11.84 -19.15 -47.22
CA THR A 7 11.68 -20.07 -48.35
C THR A 7 11.67 -19.30 -49.67
N SER A 8 12.80 -19.37 -50.38
CA SER A 8 12.80 -19.18 -51.84
C SER A 8 12.09 -20.35 -52.53
N HIS A 9 11.78 -21.47 -51.85
CA HIS A 9 11.08 -22.63 -52.39
C HIS A 9 10.00 -23.15 -51.42
N GLY A 10 8.73 -22.91 -51.76
CA GLY A 10 7.85 -24.02 -52.15
C GLY A 10 6.97 -24.75 -51.14
N ASP A 11 7.12 -24.64 -49.81
CA ASP A 11 6.23 -25.37 -48.88
C ASP A 11 5.28 -24.44 -48.11
N ARG A 12 4.01 -24.45 -48.53
CA ARG A 12 2.89 -23.76 -47.90
C ARG A 12 2.53 -24.47 -46.58
N ILE A 13 2.80 -23.83 -45.45
CA ILE A 13 2.15 -24.17 -44.18
C ILE A 13 0.70 -23.70 -44.29
N THR A 14 -0.25 -24.60 -44.07
CA THR A 14 -1.69 -24.34 -44.05
C THR A 14 -2.02 -23.28 -42.99
N GLU A 15 -2.62 -22.18 -43.43
CA GLU A 15 -2.94 -21.01 -42.61
C GLU A 15 -4.08 -21.34 -41.63
N GLU A 16 -3.79 -21.44 -40.33
CA GLU A 16 -4.82 -21.29 -39.28
C GLU A 16 -4.67 -19.92 -38.62
N TRP A 17 -5.69 -19.08 -38.83
CA TRP A 17 -5.76 -17.72 -38.31
C TRP A 17 -6.38 -17.73 -36.91
N ARG A 18 -5.75 -17.03 -35.95
CA ARG A 18 -6.40 -16.60 -34.70
C ARG A 18 -6.11 -15.13 -34.47
N GLU A 19 -7.17 -14.34 -34.41
CA GLU A 19 -7.15 -13.00 -33.83
C GLU A 19 -6.97 -13.17 -32.30
N VAL A 20 -6.01 -12.45 -31.72
CA VAL A 20 -5.81 -12.43 -30.26
C VAL A 20 -5.89 -10.97 -29.85
N GLU A 21 -6.96 -10.58 -29.17
CA GLU A 21 -7.02 -9.30 -28.48
C GLU A 21 -5.93 -9.32 -27.39
N LEU A 22 -5.04 -8.33 -27.43
CA LEU A 22 -4.15 -8.08 -26.30
C LEU A 22 -5.03 -7.49 -25.19
N PRO A 23 -5.14 -8.14 -24.01
CA PRO A 23 -5.96 -7.58 -22.95
C PRO A 23 -5.38 -6.24 -22.51
N ASP A 24 -6.21 -5.20 -22.52
CA ASP A 24 -5.94 -3.95 -21.82
C ASP A 24 -6.01 -4.23 -20.30
N GLY A 25 -4.90 -4.71 -19.74
CA GLY A 25 -4.74 -4.93 -18.30
C GLY A 25 -4.32 -6.35 -17.89
N TYR A 26 -3.84 -6.45 -16.65
CA TYR A 26 -3.22 -7.63 -16.03
C TYR A 26 -4.20 -8.79 -15.70
N GLY A 27 -5.23 -9.02 -16.51
CA GLY A 27 -6.13 -10.19 -16.41
C GLY A 27 -5.80 -11.21 -17.49
N ALA A 28 -5.06 -12.26 -17.17
CA ALA A 28 -4.51 -13.20 -18.16
C ALA A 28 -5.57 -14.13 -18.79
N VAL A 29 -5.66 -14.19 -20.13
CA VAL A 29 -6.31 -15.29 -20.88
C VAL A 29 -5.65 -15.47 -22.26
N GLY A 30 -4.86 -16.54 -22.44
CA GLY A 30 -4.28 -16.98 -23.71
C GLY A 30 -2.75 -16.85 -23.77
N ALA A 31 -2.05 -17.97 -24.03
CA ALA A 31 -0.62 -17.96 -24.34
C ALA A 31 -0.42 -18.17 -25.84
N LEU A 32 0.36 -17.29 -26.48
CA LEU A 32 0.82 -17.49 -27.85
C LEU A 32 1.86 -18.61 -27.83
N ALA A 33 1.45 -19.80 -28.28
CA ALA A 33 2.33 -20.97 -28.40
C ALA A 33 2.94 -20.98 -29.80
N LEU A 34 4.27 -20.87 -29.85
CA LEU A 34 5.03 -20.75 -31.06
C LEU A 34 5.91 -22.00 -31.19
N ASN A 35 5.53 -22.94 -32.07
CA ASN A 35 6.23 -24.21 -32.29
C ASN A 35 7.22 -24.11 -33.45
N TYR A 36 8.50 -24.35 -33.20
CA TYR A 36 9.55 -24.19 -34.20
C TYR A 36 10.35 -25.47 -34.44
N SER A 37 10.88 -25.57 -35.65
CA SER A 37 11.84 -26.59 -36.07
C SER A 37 12.77 -25.94 -37.10
N VAL A 38 14.05 -25.81 -36.78
CA VAL A 38 15.03 -25.12 -37.62
C VAL A 38 16.26 -25.99 -37.86
N ASN A 39 16.54 -26.33 -39.11
CA ASN A 39 17.66 -27.20 -39.48
C ASN A 39 18.92 -26.43 -39.91
N GLN A 40 18.77 -25.50 -40.88
CA GLN A 40 19.77 -24.56 -41.36
C GLN A 40 19.06 -23.24 -41.73
N GLY A 41 19.67 -22.08 -41.45
CA GLY A 41 19.05 -20.77 -41.68
C GLY A 41 18.05 -20.34 -40.59
N ARG A 42 17.17 -19.39 -40.92
CA ARG A 42 16.26 -18.73 -39.96
C ARG A 42 14.79 -19.08 -40.18
N VAL A 43 14.11 -19.41 -39.09
CA VAL A 43 12.64 -19.57 -39.01
C VAL A 43 12.13 -18.58 -37.96
N GLY A 44 10.98 -17.93 -38.18
CA GLY A 44 10.47 -16.98 -37.20
C GLY A 44 8.97 -16.72 -37.32
N TRP A 45 8.46 -15.97 -36.36
CA TRP A 45 7.09 -15.49 -36.28
C TRP A 45 7.07 -13.98 -36.17
N TRP A 46 6.01 -13.36 -36.66
CA TRP A 46 5.90 -11.92 -36.63
C TRP A 46 4.53 -11.47 -36.13
N LEU A 47 4.53 -10.60 -35.14
CA LEU A 47 3.37 -9.87 -34.71
C LEU A 47 3.32 -8.56 -35.49
N ARG A 48 2.30 -8.40 -36.34
CA ARG A 48 2.03 -7.12 -36.99
C ARG A 48 1.20 -6.28 -36.04
N LEU A 49 1.70 -5.11 -35.69
CA LEU A 49 0.96 -4.13 -34.91
C LEU A 49 0.00 -3.43 -35.87
N ALA A 50 -1.31 -3.51 -35.60
CA ALA A 50 -2.31 -2.94 -36.51
C ALA A 50 -2.16 -1.41 -36.55
N ALA A 51 -1.63 -0.91 -37.66
CA ALA A 51 -1.68 0.52 -37.99
C ALA A 51 -3.13 0.86 -38.34
N GLY A 52 -3.87 1.47 -37.40
CA GLY A 52 -5.26 1.82 -37.66
C GLY A 52 -5.97 2.66 -36.61
N THR A 53 -5.73 2.47 -35.31
CA THR A 53 -6.54 3.16 -34.28
C THR A 53 -5.85 3.42 -32.94
N SER A 54 -4.60 3.02 -32.71
CA SER A 54 -3.97 3.25 -31.41
C SER A 54 -3.49 4.70 -31.25
N THR A 55 -4.11 5.42 -30.31
CA THR A 55 -3.67 6.74 -29.82
C THR A 55 -2.49 6.64 -28.85
N THR A 56 -1.72 5.55 -28.91
CA THR A 56 -0.67 5.27 -27.92
C THR A 56 0.55 6.13 -28.24
N ASP A 57 0.83 7.10 -27.37
CA ASP A 57 2.07 7.86 -27.40
C ASP A 57 3.24 6.95 -27.01
N PHE A 58 4.05 6.59 -28.00
CA PHE A 58 5.22 5.73 -27.85
C PHE A 58 6.49 6.52 -27.49
N SER A 59 6.50 7.85 -27.63
CA SER A 59 7.68 8.69 -27.31
C SER A 59 8.11 8.55 -25.85
N ARG A 60 7.15 8.26 -24.96
CA ARG A 60 7.41 8.03 -23.53
C ARG A 60 8.24 6.78 -23.21
N PHE A 61 8.50 5.91 -24.18
CA PHE A 61 9.22 4.64 -24.00
C PHE A 61 10.56 4.55 -24.76
N GLU A 62 11.04 5.63 -25.39
CA GLU A 62 12.27 5.61 -26.21
C GLU A 62 13.52 5.14 -25.44
N ASP A 63 13.57 5.37 -24.12
CA ASP A 63 14.62 4.88 -23.20
C ASP A 63 14.23 3.61 -22.42
N GLY A 64 13.28 2.84 -22.94
CA GLY A 64 12.61 1.74 -22.25
C GLY A 64 13.13 0.34 -22.56
N ASN A 65 12.38 -0.65 -22.10
CA ASN A 65 12.58 -2.07 -22.31
C ASN A 65 11.38 -2.69 -23.03
N LEU A 66 11.65 -3.62 -23.94
CA LEU A 66 10.70 -4.63 -24.39
C LEU A 66 10.66 -5.77 -23.38
N ILE A 67 9.48 -6.07 -22.85
CA ILE A 67 9.27 -7.15 -21.88
C ILE A 67 8.49 -8.27 -22.56
N LEU A 68 9.05 -9.48 -22.56
CA LEU A 68 8.42 -10.70 -23.07
C LEU A 68 8.22 -11.68 -21.91
N ARG A 69 6.98 -11.88 -21.48
CA ARG A 69 6.64 -12.86 -20.45
C ARG A 69 6.49 -14.24 -21.08
N VAL A 70 7.42 -15.14 -20.81
CA VAL A 70 7.51 -16.47 -21.45
C VAL A 70 7.22 -17.60 -20.46
N LEU A 71 6.42 -18.59 -20.84
CA LEU A 71 6.10 -19.80 -20.05
C LEU A 71 7.12 -20.93 -20.29
N GLN A 72 7.73 -20.96 -21.48
CA GLN A 72 8.77 -21.92 -21.91
C GLN A 72 9.62 -21.26 -23.00
N THR A 73 10.93 -21.51 -23.05
CA THR A 73 11.84 -20.89 -24.03
C THR A 73 13.05 -21.78 -24.38
N PRO A 74 13.60 -21.67 -25.60
CA PRO A 74 14.98 -22.09 -25.88
C PRO A 74 16.01 -21.17 -25.21
N PRO A 75 17.26 -21.65 -25.03
CA PRO A 75 18.34 -20.88 -24.41
C PRO A 75 18.82 -19.70 -25.27
N GLU A 76 18.61 -19.72 -26.58
CA GLU A 76 19.06 -18.65 -27.48
C GLU A 76 18.06 -18.43 -28.60
N TRP A 77 17.74 -17.17 -28.89
CA TRP A 77 16.78 -16.77 -29.94
C TRP A 77 16.91 -15.28 -30.28
N ARG A 78 16.22 -14.81 -31.30
CA ARG A 78 16.35 -13.44 -31.81
C ARG A 78 15.01 -12.71 -31.75
N VAL A 79 15.07 -11.43 -31.42
CA VAL A 79 13.96 -10.50 -31.56
C VAL A 79 14.33 -9.46 -32.61
N GLU A 80 13.40 -9.16 -33.51
CA GLU A 80 13.55 -8.09 -34.50
C GLU A 80 12.38 -7.11 -34.39
N LEU A 81 12.69 -5.82 -34.48
CA LEU A 81 11.74 -4.74 -34.50
C LEU A 81 11.83 -4.03 -35.85
N LYS A 82 10.69 -3.86 -36.52
CA LYS A 82 10.62 -3.09 -37.75
C LYS A 82 10.01 -1.73 -37.46
N SER A 83 10.83 -0.70 -37.61
CA SER A 83 10.45 0.70 -37.45
C SER A 83 10.61 1.40 -38.80
N GLY A 84 9.51 1.95 -39.32
CA GLY A 84 9.47 2.51 -40.67
C GLY A 84 9.91 1.49 -41.73
N SER A 85 11.00 1.79 -42.45
CA SER A 85 11.62 0.90 -43.45
C SER A 85 12.83 0.11 -42.93
N ARG A 86 13.20 0.28 -41.65
CA ARG A 86 14.40 -0.33 -41.05
C ARG A 86 14.01 -1.52 -40.19
N THR A 87 14.85 -2.56 -40.22
CA THR A 87 14.79 -3.70 -39.32
C THR A 87 15.94 -3.60 -38.34
N HIS A 88 15.62 -3.76 -37.07
CA HIS A 88 16.55 -3.72 -35.95
C HIS A 88 16.47 -5.06 -35.22
N ASP A 89 17.59 -5.70 -34.92
CA ASP A 89 17.59 -7.03 -34.32
C ASP A 89 18.49 -7.14 -33.09
N CYS A 90 18.07 -7.98 -32.15
CA CYS A 90 18.79 -8.27 -30.91
C CYS A 90 18.76 -9.77 -30.64
N LEU A 91 19.91 -10.33 -30.23
CA LEU A 91 20.02 -11.72 -29.81
C LEU A 91 19.71 -11.85 -28.31
N VAL A 92 18.74 -12.68 -27.99
CA VAL A 92 18.32 -13.01 -26.63
C VAL A 92 18.99 -14.31 -26.21
N ARG A 93 19.74 -14.26 -25.10
CA ARG A 93 20.38 -15.42 -24.47
C ARG A 93 19.85 -15.59 -23.06
N ILE A 94 19.36 -16.78 -22.75
CA ILE A 94 18.83 -17.15 -21.44
C ILE A 94 19.73 -18.23 -20.88
N ARG A 95 20.29 -17.98 -19.70
CA ARG A 95 21.24 -18.91 -19.07
C ARG A 95 20.50 -20.13 -18.53
N PRO A 96 21.14 -21.32 -18.48
CA PRO A 96 20.51 -22.54 -17.98
C PRO A 96 19.90 -22.41 -16.56
N GLU A 97 20.53 -21.63 -15.68
CA GLU A 97 20.03 -21.32 -14.34
C GLU A 97 18.72 -20.50 -14.35
N GLU A 98 18.54 -19.60 -15.32
CA GLU A 98 17.31 -18.82 -15.55
C GLU A 98 16.21 -19.72 -16.14
N VAL A 99 16.60 -20.74 -16.91
CA VAL A 99 15.68 -21.76 -17.44
C VAL A 99 15.12 -22.68 -16.36
N CYS A 100 15.89 -22.97 -15.31
CA CYS A 100 15.36 -23.67 -14.13
C CYS A 100 14.38 -22.79 -13.34
N ALA A 101 14.65 -21.49 -13.23
CA ALA A 101 13.75 -20.54 -12.55
C ALA A 101 12.40 -20.38 -13.28
N LEU A 102 12.38 -20.38 -14.62
CA LEU A 102 11.18 -20.40 -15.48
C LEU A 102 10.16 -21.47 -15.07
N ARG A 103 10.65 -22.71 -14.91
CA ARG A 103 9.80 -23.88 -14.61
C ARG A 103 9.20 -23.79 -13.22
N SER A 104 9.90 -23.16 -12.27
CA SER A 104 9.37 -22.97 -10.93
C SER A 104 8.24 -21.93 -10.94
N ARG A 105 8.40 -20.82 -11.67
CA ARG A 105 7.55 -19.60 -11.65
C ARG A 105 6.26 -19.66 -12.46
N GLY A 106 6.15 -20.62 -13.38
CA GLY A 106 5.06 -20.68 -14.34
C GLY A 106 5.22 -19.69 -15.50
N PHE A 107 6.10 -18.68 -15.37
CA PHE A 107 6.55 -17.76 -16.42
C PHE A 107 7.85 -17.04 -15.99
N THR A 108 8.58 -16.42 -16.94
CA THR A 108 9.68 -15.45 -16.69
C THR A 108 9.52 -14.25 -17.59
N ASP A 109 9.87 -13.08 -17.09
CA ASP A 109 9.97 -11.86 -17.89
C ASP A 109 11.38 -11.79 -18.50
N VAL A 110 11.46 -11.86 -19.83
CA VAL A 110 12.67 -11.56 -20.60
C VAL A 110 12.64 -10.07 -20.89
N VAL A 111 13.58 -9.34 -20.31
CA VAL A 111 13.69 -7.89 -20.45
C VAL A 111 14.79 -7.57 -21.47
N ILE A 112 14.41 -6.89 -22.55
CA ILE A 112 15.32 -6.51 -23.63
C ILE A 112 15.35 -4.98 -23.69
N PRO A 113 16.46 -4.36 -23.29
CA PRO A 113 16.67 -2.92 -23.45
C PRO A 113 16.47 -2.49 -24.91
N LEU A 114 15.73 -1.39 -25.14
CA LEU A 114 15.45 -0.94 -26.50
C LEU A 114 16.70 -0.39 -27.22
N ASP A 115 17.71 0.05 -26.48
CA ASP A 115 19.02 0.44 -27.01
C ASP A 115 19.79 -0.73 -27.62
N ALA A 116 19.52 -1.97 -27.18
CA ALA A 116 20.12 -3.19 -27.73
C ALA A 116 19.75 -3.44 -29.20
N PHE A 117 18.75 -2.72 -29.72
CA PHE A 117 18.33 -2.74 -31.12
C PHE A 117 18.97 -1.62 -31.97
N GLY A 118 19.88 -0.82 -31.40
CA GLY A 118 20.64 0.20 -32.15
C GLY A 118 19.81 1.43 -32.57
N GLY A 119 18.86 1.86 -31.72
CA GLY A 119 18.09 3.10 -31.91
C GLY A 119 16.82 2.91 -32.72
N VAL A 120 15.79 2.32 -32.10
CA VAL A 120 14.48 2.07 -32.70
C VAL A 120 13.57 3.28 -32.49
N GLU A 121 13.02 3.83 -33.57
CA GLU A 121 11.99 4.87 -33.48
C GLU A 121 10.62 4.23 -33.22
N LEU A 122 10.16 4.27 -31.96
CA LEU A 122 8.97 3.52 -31.54
C LEU A 122 7.66 4.05 -32.11
N THR A 123 7.61 5.34 -32.46
CA THR A 123 6.46 5.98 -33.12
C THR A 123 6.20 5.41 -34.51
N GLU A 124 7.23 4.86 -35.16
CA GLU A 124 7.14 4.20 -36.46
C GLU A 124 7.13 2.66 -36.38
N LEU A 125 7.06 2.07 -35.18
CA LEU A 125 7.07 0.63 -35.00
C LEU A 125 5.85 -0.02 -35.71
N ARG A 126 6.12 -0.96 -36.61
CA ARG A 126 5.10 -1.65 -37.43
C ARG A 126 5.00 -3.14 -37.12
N GLU A 127 6.14 -3.78 -36.86
CA GLU A 127 6.23 -5.23 -36.73
C GLU A 127 7.22 -5.60 -35.61
N LEU A 128 6.86 -6.64 -34.85
CA LEU A 128 7.74 -7.33 -33.90
C LEU A 128 7.90 -8.77 -34.40
N THR A 129 9.12 -9.20 -34.67
CA THR A 129 9.46 -10.55 -35.11
C THR A 129 10.22 -11.27 -34.01
N ILE A 130 9.90 -12.54 -33.80
CA ILE A 130 10.61 -13.47 -32.93
C ILE A 130 11.12 -14.60 -33.82
N GLY A 131 12.44 -14.70 -33.96
CA GLY A 131 13.10 -15.66 -34.84
C GLY A 131 14.04 -16.60 -34.11
N PHE A 132 14.26 -17.77 -34.70
CA PHE A 132 15.31 -18.70 -34.30
C PHE A 132 16.26 -18.95 -35.45
N ASP A 133 17.53 -18.96 -35.09
CA ASP A 133 18.62 -19.18 -36.01
C ASP A 133 19.23 -20.55 -35.73
N GLY A 134 19.05 -21.49 -36.66
CA GLY A 134 19.55 -22.86 -36.50
C GLY A 134 21.08 -22.92 -36.43
N ASP A 135 21.77 -21.90 -36.92
CA ASP A 135 23.22 -21.81 -36.93
C ASP A 135 23.79 -21.48 -35.53
N HIS A 136 22.93 -21.00 -34.62
CA HIS A 136 23.27 -20.63 -33.25
C HIS A 136 22.63 -21.52 -32.18
N LEU A 137 21.82 -22.50 -32.59
CA LEU A 137 21.17 -23.47 -31.70
C LEU A 137 21.89 -24.82 -31.74
N ASP A 138 22.16 -25.36 -30.55
CA ASP A 138 22.56 -26.76 -30.39
C ASP A 138 21.52 -27.69 -31.03
N VAL A 139 21.98 -28.82 -31.55
CA VAL A 139 21.13 -29.80 -32.27
C VAL A 139 19.89 -30.20 -31.46
N GLU A 140 20.00 -30.30 -30.13
CA GLU A 140 18.90 -30.64 -29.24
C GLU A 140 17.87 -29.51 -29.05
N HIS A 141 18.26 -28.25 -29.29
CA HIS A 141 17.42 -27.06 -29.14
C HIS A 141 16.85 -26.55 -30.47
N ARG A 142 17.15 -27.22 -31.59
CA ARG A 142 16.66 -26.88 -32.94
C ARG A 142 15.17 -27.16 -33.16
N ARG A 143 14.50 -27.80 -32.21
CA ARG A 143 13.05 -27.99 -32.20
C ARG A 143 12.51 -27.74 -30.80
N GLY A 144 11.41 -26.98 -30.70
CA GLY A 144 10.81 -26.65 -29.41
C GLY A 144 9.55 -25.80 -29.51
N GLU A 145 9.07 -25.36 -28.36
CA GLU A 145 7.93 -24.44 -28.24
C GLU A 145 8.34 -23.23 -27.40
N LEU A 146 8.07 -22.02 -27.90
CA LEU A 146 8.14 -20.78 -27.15
C LEU A 146 6.71 -20.35 -26.83
N ARG A 147 6.39 -20.24 -25.53
CA ARG A 147 5.04 -19.84 -25.10
C ARG A 147 5.10 -18.45 -24.50
N ILE A 148 4.40 -17.49 -25.08
CA ILE A 148 4.40 -16.08 -24.63
C ILE A 148 3.05 -15.73 -24.03
N ALA A 149 3.04 -15.28 -22.79
CA ALA A 149 1.84 -14.86 -22.09
C ALA A 149 1.57 -13.36 -22.24
N GLN A 150 2.61 -12.53 -22.39
CA GLN A 150 2.48 -11.07 -22.49
C GLN A 150 3.66 -10.44 -23.23
N ILE A 151 3.39 -9.37 -23.96
CA ILE A 151 4.39 -8.49 -24.60
C ILE A 151 4.09 -7.05 -24.14
N GLY A 152 5.09 -6.33 -23.63
CA GLY A 152 4.90 -4.97 -23.13
C GLY A 152 6.12 -4.06 -23.34
N LEU A 153 5.91 -2.75 -23.27
CA LEU A 153 6.95 -1.73 -23.24
C LEU A 153 6.96 -1.05 -21.86
N SER A 154 8.14 -0.88 -21.26
CA SER A 154 8.34 -0.21 -19.97
C SER A 154 9.41 0.85 -20.08
N LYS A 155 9.25 2.04 -19.49
CA LYS A 155 10.26 3.11 -19.54
C LYS A 155 11.53 2.81 -18.71
N THR A 156 11.54 1.74 -17.92
CA THR A 156 12.60 1.49 -16.95
C THR A 156 12.81 0.02 -16.63
N ASP A 157 14.07 -0.33 -16.33
CA ASP A 157 14.51 -1.59 -15.71
C ASP A 157 14.50 -1.54 -14.16
N ARG A 158 13.73 -0.62 -13.54
CA ARG A 158 14.16 0.02 -12.28
C ARG A 158 13.73 -0.56 -10.93
N PHE A 159 13.01 -1.68 -10.85
CA PHE A 159 12.43 -2.09 -9.56
C PHE A 159 12.95 -3.40 -8.96
N ALA A 160 13.94 -4.06 -9.54
CA ALA A 160 14.37 -5.34 -8.97
C ALA A 160 14.91 -5.17 -7.54
N ASP A 161 15.63 -4.07 -7.23
CA ASP A 161 16.43 -4.01 -5.99
C ASP A 161 16.48 -2.67 -5.22
N ASP A 162 15.82 -1.57 -5.67
CA ASP A 162 15.79 -0.32 -4.90
C ASP A 162 14.53 -0.22 -4.00
N PRO A 163 14.65 -0.47 -2.68
CA PRO A 163 13.51 -0.39 -1.77
C PRO A 163 12.92 1.02 -1.66
N ASP A 164 13.70 2.09 -1.84
CA ASP A 164 13.19 3.46 -1.70
C ASP A 164 12.34 3.87 -2.91
N ALA A 165 12.69 3.41 -4.11
CA ALA A 165 11.85 3.55 -5.30
C ALA A 165 10.54 2.74 -5.19
N ILE A 166 10.59 1.52 -4.62
CA ILE A 166 9.37 0.72 -4.38
C ILE A 166 8.46 1.42 -3.36
N LEU A 167 9.01 1.97 -2.27
CA LEU A 167 8.23 2.73 -1.29
C LEU A 167 7.61 3.99 -1.90
N GLU A 168 8.33 4.69 -2.79
CA GLU A 168 7.78 5.85 -3.51
C GLU A 168 6.58 5.47 -4.38
N ASP A 169 6.69 4.40 -5.18
CA ASP A 169 5.58 3.92 -6.02
C ASP A 169 4.36 3.54 -5.17
N LEU A 170 4.56 2.78 -4.08
CA LEU A 170 3.47 2.43 -3.16
C LEU A 170 2.85 3.68 -2.50
N GLY A 171 3.65 4.66 -2.10
CA GLY A 171 3.17 5.93 -1.53
C GLY A 171 2.33 6.75 -2.53
N GLN A 172 2.74 6.79 -3.80
CA GLN A 172 1.98 7.42 -4.88
C GLN A 172 0.64 6.73 -5.13
N ARG A 173 0.61 5.40 -5.08
CA ARG A 173 -0.62 4.61 -5.20
C ARG A 173 -1.58 4.88 -4.04
N ALA A 174 -1.06 4.97 -2.82
CA ALA A 174 -1.85 5.35 -1.64
C ALA A 174 -2.44 6.76 -1.79
N PHE A 175 -1.66 7.75 -2.26
CA PHE A 175 -2.20 9.08 -2.58
C PHE A 175 -3.34 9.02 -3.60
N ARG A 176 -3.14 8.28 -4.69
CA ARG A 176 -4.17 8.11 -5.71
C ARG A 176 -5.45 7.50 -5.15
N TRP A 177 -5.34 6.59 -4.19
CA TRP A 177 -6.52 6.04 -3.51
C TRP A 177 -7.31 7.12 -2.79
N PHE A 178 -6.65 7.95 -1.98
CA PHE A 178 -7.31 9.05 -1.28
C PHE A 178 -7.93 10.06 -2.26
N GLU A 179 -7.21 10.43 -3.32
CA GLU A 179 -7.72 11.39 -4.30
C GLU A 179 -8.92 10.85 -5.08
N THR A 180 -8.89 9.58 -5.50
CA THR A 180 -9.99 8.97 -6.26
C THR A 180 -11.25 8.80 -5.42
N HIS A 181 -11.11 8.44 -4.14
CA HIS A 181 -12.23 8.11 -3.26
C HIS A 181 -12.68 9.29 -2.37
N ARG A 182 -12.19 10.49 -2.66
CA ARG A 182 -12.64 11.73 -2.04
C ARG A 182 -13.90 12.27 -2.71
N HIS A 183 -14.89 12.66 -1.92
CA HIS A 183 -16.03 13.41 -2.43
C HIS A 183 -15.57 14.80 -2.88
N PRO A 184 -15.85 15.22 -4.13
CA PRO A 184 -15.31 16.44 -4.70
C PRO A 184 -15.67 17.69 -3.88
N ASP A 185 -16.93 17.78 -3.43
CA ASP A 185 -17.46 18.96 -2.74
C ASP A 185 -17.23 18.95 -1.22
N SER A 186 -17.67 17.91 -0.52
CA SER A 186 -17.51 17.80 0.94
C SER A 186 -16.07 17.47 1.38
N GLY A 187 -15.29 16.80 0.53
CA GLY A 187 -13.97 16.30 0.92
C GLY A 187 -13.99 15.08 1.84
N LEU A 188 -15.17 14.47 2.07
CA LEU A 188 -15.31 13.17 2.73
C LEU A 188 -14.52 12.08 1.99
N ILE A 189 -14.01 11.09 2.71
CA ILE A 189 -13.20 10.00 2.18
C ILE A 189 -13.86 8.68 2.55
N LEU A 190 -14.06 7.80 1.58
CA LEU A 190 -14.58 6.45 1.86
C LEU A 190 -13.75 5.74 2.93
N ASP A 191 -14.41 4.93 3.74
CA ASP A 191 -13.73 4.01 4.65
C ASP A 191 -12.87 3.02 3.88
N ARG A 192 -13.45 2.45 2.81
CA ARG A 192 -12.82 1.43 1.99
C ARG A 192 -13.24 1.53 0.53
N ALA A 193 -12.38 1.01 -0.35
CA ALA A 193 -12.70 0.92 -1.78
C ALA A 193 -11.89 -0.15 -2.52
N PRO A 194 -12.38 -0.64 -3.67
CA PRO A 194 -11.73 -1.69 -4.44
C PRO A 194 -10.32 -1.33 -4.93
N ASN A 195 -9.39 -2.29 -4.85
CA ASN A 195 -8.03 -2.17 -5.40
C ASN A 195 -7.98 -2.48 -6.91
N ARG A 196 -8.80 -1.79 -7.72
CA ARG A 196 -8.88 -1.96 -9.18
C ARG A 196 -9.17 -0.66 -9.91
N GLU A 197 -8.78 -0.59 -11.17
CA GLU A 197 -9.00 0.60 -12.00
C GLU A 197 -10.50 0.80 -12.30
N GLY A 198 -10.90 2.05 -12.56
CA GLY A 198 -12.27 2.39 -12.96
C GLY A 198 -13.31 2.47 -11.83
N GLY A 199 -12.95 2.13 -10.59
CA GLY A 199 -13.84 2.14 -9.42
C GLY A 199 -14.09 3.52 -8.80
N ARG A 200 -14.36 4.57 -9.58
CA ARG A 200 -14.81 5.84 -8.96
C ARG A 200 -16.09 5.57 -8.16
N PRO A 201 -16.21 6.10 -6.92
CA PRO A 201 -17.44 5.94 -6.15
C PRO A 201 -18.63 6.43 -6.97
N SER A 202 -19.66 5.60 -7.12
CA SER A 202 -20.96 6.02 -7.65
C SER A 202 -21.88 6.41 -6.48
N ALA A 203 -23.03 7.01 -6.80
CA ALA A 203 -24.07 7.30 -5.80
C ALA A 203 -24.59 6.04 -5.05
N ASP A 204 -24.30 4.85 -5.60
CA ASP A 204 -24.65 3.54 -5.06
C ASP A 204 -23.48 2.85 -4.35
N THR A 205 -22.41 3.58 -4.02
CA THR A 205 -21.29 3.02 -3.26
C THR A 205 -21.79 2.56 -1.90
N ALA A 206 -21.69 1.26 -1.63
CA ALA A 206 -22.16 0.64 -0.39
C ALA A 206 -21.27 0.92 0.83
N SER A 207 -20.13 1.61 0.64
CA SER A 207 -19.20 1.97 1.70
C SER A 207 -19.50 3.37 2.25
N PRO A 208 -19.50 3.55 3.60
CA PRO A 208 -19.58 4.88 4.20
C PRO A 208 -18.28 5.67 4.02
N SER A 209 -18.32 6.96 4.35
CA SER A 209 -17.13 7.74 4.67
C SER A 209 -16.70 7.47 6.12
N SER A 210 -15.40 7.36 6.35
CA SER A 210 -14.82 7.32 7.70
C SER A 210 -14.18 8.66 8.04
N VAL A 211 -14.45 9.20 9.24
CA VAL A 211 -13.75 10.41 9.71
C VAL A 211 -12.27 10.16 9.97
N ALA A 212 -11.87 8.91 10.24
CA ALA A 212 -10.46 8.54 10.34
C ALA A 212 -9.75 8.63 8.98
N SER A 213 -10.37 8.13 7.91
CA SER A 213 -9.86 8.30 6.53
C SER A 213 -9.71 9.78 6.15
N VAL A 214 -10.65 10.63 6.58
CA VAL A 214 -10.54 12.10 6.42
C VAL A 214 -9.35 12.66 7.19
N GLY A 215 -9.11 12.21 8.43
CA GLY A 215 -7.94 12.58 9.21
C GLY A 215 -6.61 12.25 8.54
N TYR A 216 -6.47 11.04 7.99
CA TYR A 216 -5.28 10.66 7.23
C TYR A 216 -5.11 11.51 5.97
N TYR A 217 -6.19 11.77 5.22
CA TYR A 217 -6.14 12.64 4.04
C TYR A 217 -5.62 14.05 4.40
N LEU A 218 -6.19 14.68 5.43
CA LEU A 218 -5.76 16.00 5.89
C LEU A 218 -4.29 16.01 6.32
N THR A 219 -3.85 14.94 6.98
CA THR A 219 -2.45 14.75 7.41
C THR A 219 -1.47 14.70 6.23
N LEU A 220 -1.88 14.12 5.10
CA LEU A 220 -1.01 13.86 3.95
C LEU A 220 -0.91 15.04 2.98
N LEU A 221 -1.84 16.00 3.02
CA LEU A 221 -1.83 17.18 2.14
C LEU A 221 -0.48 17.94 2.13
N PRO A 222 0.17 18.24 3.27
CA PRO A 222 1.45 18.94 3.28
C PRO A 222 2.58 18.11 2.64
N GLU A 223 2.56 16.79 2.81
CA GLU A 223 3.54 15.90 2.20
C GLU A 223 3.37 15.85 0.67
N TRP A 224 2.13 15.86 0.18
CA TRP A 224 1.88 15.90 -1.27
C TRP A 224 2.23 17.24 -1.91
N VAL A 225 2.20 18.34 -1.16
CA VAL A 225 2.79 19.61 -1.59
C VAL A 225 4.31 19.48 -1.67
N ARG A 226 4.96 18.89 -0.65
CA ARG A 226 6.41 18.67 -0.63
C ARG A 226 6.89 17.81 -1.80
N LEU A 227 6.09 16.84 -2.21
CA LEU A 227 6.36 15.93 -3.34
C LEU A 227 5.95 16.52 -4.71
N GLY A 228 5.32 17.70 -4.74
CA GLY A 228 4.94 18.38 -5.98
C GLY A 228 3.67 17.86 -6.66
N TYR A 229 2.88 17.01 -5.99
CA TYR A 229 1.60 16.53 -6.52
C TYR A 229 0.50 17.59 -6.45
N LEU A 230 0.58 18.49 -5.48
CA LEU A 230 -0.33 19.61 -5.29
C LEU A 230 0.46 20.89 -5.09
N THR A 231 -0.11 22.02 -5.51
CA THR A 231 0.39 23.32 -5.07
C THR A 231 -0.06 23.59 -3.64
N HIS A 232 0.69 24.43 -2.91
CA HIS A 232 0.30 24.86 -1.56
C HIS A 232 -1.11 25.46 -1.52
N GLU A 233 -1.45 26.31 -2.50
CA GLU A 233 -2.76 26.96 -2.60
C GLU A 233 -3.90 25.96 -2.82
N GLU A 234 -3.67 24.95 -3.68
CA GLU A 234 -4.66 23.91 -3.92
C GLU A 234 -4.86 23.02 -2.69
N ALA A 235 -3.79 22.63 -2.01
CA ALA A 235 -3.87 21.86 -0.78
C ALA A 235 -4.57 22.63 0.36
N ALA A 236 -4.27 23.93 0.51
CA ALA A 236 -4.91 24.79 1.50
C ALA A 236 -6.42 24.91 1.27
N ARG A 237 -6.85 25.13 0.01
CA ARG A 237 -8.28 25.15 -0.34
C ARG A 237 -8.98 23.82 -0.04
N ARG A 238 -8.33 22.69 -0.34
CA ARG A 238 -8.87 21.35 -0.06
C ARG A 238 -9.02 21.13 1.44
N ALA A 239 -7.98 21.45 2.22
CA ALA A 239 -8.01 21.36 3.67
C ALA A 239 -9.14 22.20 4.26
N GLU A 240 -9.25 23.48 3.88
CA GLU A 240 -10.30 24.36 4.37
C GLU A 240 -11.70 23.85 4.01
N ARG A 241 -11.93 23.43 2.76
CA ARG A 241 -13.23 22.91 2.33
C ARG A 241 -13.63 21.65 3.10
N THR A 242 -12.72 20.69 3.22
CA THR A 242 -12.96 19.45 3.98
C THR A 242 -13.25 19.76 5.44
N LEU A 243 -12.43 20.58 6.09
CA LEU A 243 -12.62 20.95 7.49
C LEU A 243 -13.92 21.72 7.71
N ARG A 244 -14.30 22.59 6.79
CA ARG A 244 -15.57 23.35 6.87
C ARG A 244 -16.75 22.39 6.87
N PHE A 245 -16.75 21.42 5.96
CA PHE A 245 -17.80 20.39 5.91
C PHE A 245 -17.83 19.55 7.19
N ILE A 246 -16.68 19.08 7.69
CA ILE A 246 -16.61 18.33 8.97
C ILE A 246 -17.13 19.14 10.16
N VAL A 247 -16.81 20.43 10.22
CA VAL A 247 -17.17 21.28 11.36
C VAL A 247 -18.64 21.69 11.32
N ASP A 248 -19.15 22.03 10.14
CA ASP A 248 -20.47 22.64 9.99
C ASP A 248 -21.58 21.61 9.70
N GLU A 249 -21.29 20.52 8.96
CA GLU A 249 -22.31 19.58 8.46
C GLU A 249 -22.28 18.20 9.14
N VAL A 250 -21.11 17.71 9.55
CA VAL A 250 -21.01 16.35 10.10
C VAL A 250 -21.52 16.28 11.56
N PRO A 251 -22.48 15.39 11.86
CA PRO A 251 -23.07 15.29 13.20
C PRO A 251 -22.04 14.86 14.25
N CYS A 252 -22.29 15.28 15.48
CA CYS A 252 -21.43 14.95 16.62
C CYS A 252 -22.25 14.80 17.91
N HIS A 253 -21.68 14.10 18.89
CA HIS A 253 -22.16 14.10 20.27
C HIS A 253 -21.10 14.73 21.15
N LYS A 254 -21.45 15.80 21.89
CA LYS A 254 -20.53 16.52 22.80
C LYS A 254 -19.22 16.93 22.11
N GLY A 255 -19.31 17.25 20.81
CA GLY A 255 -18.19 17.65 19.96
C GLY A 255 -17.45 16.49 19.25
N VAL A 256 -17.60 15.24 19.71
CA VAL A 256 -16.95 14.06 19.11
C VAL A 256 -17.76 13.55 17.92
N LEU A 257 -17.08 13.25 16.82
CA LEU A 257 -17.68 12.87 15.54
C LEU A 257 -18.18 11.42 15.55
N TYR A 258 -19.20 11.14 14.73
CA TYR A 258 -19.52 9.78 14.33
C TYR A 258 -18.37 9.14 13.56
N HIS A 259 -18.12 7.85 13.78
CA HIS A 259 -17.11 7.07 13.07
C HIS A 259 -17.39 7.07 11.56
N PHE A 260 -18.61 6.64 11.20
CA PHE A 260 -19.06 6.53 9.83
C PHE A 260 -20.21 7.48 9.53
N VAL A 261 -20.09 8.13 8.37
CA VAL A 261 -21.11 9.03 7.81
C VAL A 261 -21.37 8.67 6.35
N ASP A 262 -22.57 8.96 5.86
CA ASP A 262 -22.89 8.78 4.46
C ASP A 262 -21.97 9.69 3.62
N TRP A 263 -21.24 9.08 2.68
CA TRP A 263 -20.23 9.77 1.88
C TRP A 263 -20.80 10.91 1.01
N ARG A 264 -22.11 10.87 0.71
CA ARG A 264 -22.78 11.83 -0.17
C ARG A 264 -23.22 13.08 0.58
N ASN A 265 -23.71 12.94 1.81
CA ASN A 265 -24.36 14.03 2.53
C ASN A 265 -23.82 14.28 3.95
N GLY A 266 -22.97 13.40 4.49
CA GLY A 266 -22.38 13.55 5.82
C GLY A 266 -23.30 13.17 6.98
N GLU A 267 -24.50 12.65 6.73
CA GLU A 267 -25.40 12.16 7.80
C GLU A 267 -24.83 10.91 8.48
N ARG A 268 -25.23 10.65 9.73
CA ARG A 268 -24.84 9.43 10.48
C ARG A 268 -25.14 8.19 9.64
N TRP A 269 -24.13 7.33 9.44
CA TRP A 269 -24.31 6.10 8.69
C TRP A 269 -24.91 4.99 9.55
N THR A 270 -26.13 4.56 9.26
CA THR A 270 -26.79 3.42 9.93
C THR A 270 -26.74 3.52 11.46
N ALA A 271 -26.27 2.50 12.17
CA ALA A 271 -26.11 2.46 13.61
C ALA A 271 -24.73 2.94 14.09
N SER A 272 -23.96 3.66 13.25
CA SER A 272 -22.60 4.09 13.59
C SER A 272 -22.55 4.86 14.91
N GLU A 273 -21.55 4.55 15.70
CA GLU A 273 -21.23 5.19 16.96
C GLU A 273 -20.52 6.53 16.77
N VAL A 274 -20.63 7.38 17.78
CA VAL A 274 -19.62 8.41 18.03
C VAL A 274 -18.37 7.70 18.54
N SER A 275 -17.25 7.87 17.86
CA SER A 275 -15.99 7.21 18.20
C SER A 275 -14.96 8.25 18.65
N THR A 276 -14.48 8.10 19.89
CA THR A 276 -13.44 9.00 20.42
C THR A 276 -12.11 8.77 19.71
N LEU A 277 -11.84 7.54 19.27
CA LEU A 277 -10.61 7.17 18.59
C LEU A 277 -10.56 7.71 17.14
N ASP A 278 -11.63 7.50 16.36
CA ASP A 278 -11.70 7.99 14.97
C ASP A 278 -11.79 9.52 14.92
N HIS A 279 -12.46 10.12 15.89
CA HIS A 279 -12.39 11.57 16.09
C HIS A 279 -10.96 12.04 16.37
N ALA A 280 -10.19 11.33 17.20
CA ALA A 280 -8.82 11.70 17.48
C ALA A 280 -7.94 11.63 16.22
N ILE A 281 -8.11 10.62 15.36
CA ILE A 281 -7.46 10.55 14.05
C ILE A 281 -7.83 11.78 13.19
N CYS A 282 -9.12 12.09 13.09
CA CYS A 282 -9.61 13.25 12.33
C CYS A 282 -9.01 14.57 12.86
N ALA A 283 -9.01 14.76 14.18
CA ALA A 283 -8.52 15.96 14.84
C ALA A 283 -7.00 16.12 14.71
N ASN A 284 -6.22 15.04 14.83
CA ASN A 284 -4.78 15.07 14.59
C ASN A 284 -4.43 15.44 13.13
N GLY A 285 -5.23 14.98 12.17
CA GLY A 285 -5.14 15.42 10.77
C GLY A 285 -5.51 16.89 10.57
N ALA A 286 -6.58 17.36 11.22
CA ALA A 286 -6.99 18.76 11.20
C ALA A 286 -5.90 19.68 11.78
N MET A 287 -5.30 19.30 12.92
CA MET A 287 -4.17 20.01 13.52
C MET A 287 -3.00 20.11 12.54
N THR A 288 -2.63 19.01 11.90
CA THR A 288 -1.51 18.95 10.95
C THR A 288 -1.75 19.86 9.74
N ALA A 289 -2.93 19.78 9.13
CA ALA A 289 -3.32 20.64 8.00
C ALA A 289 -3.42 22.12 8.41
N GLY A 290 -3.99 22.41 9.58
CA GLY A 290 -4.09 23.77 10.11
C GLY A 290 -2.72 24.40 10.35
N MET A 291 -1.77 23.66 10.93
CA MET A 291 -0.40 24.13 11.13
C MET A 291 0.36 24.31 9.81
N ALA A 292 0.07 23.49 8.80
CA ALA A 292 0.72 23.60 7.50
C ALA A 292 0.23 24.79 6.66
N PHE A 293 -1.08 25.06 6.67
CA PHE A 293 -1.69 25.98 5.69
C PHE A 293 -2.19 27.30 6.29
N GLY A 294 -2.36 27.41 7.61
CA GLY A 294 -2.86 28.64 8.25
C GLY A 294 -4.29 29.00 7.84
N GLY A 295 -4.64 30.28 7.97
CA GLY A 295 -5.90 30.86 7.47
C GLY A 295 -7.17 30.10 7.92
N GLY A 296 -8.14 29.96 7.01
CA GLY A 296 -9.40 29.30 7.29
C GLY A 296 -9.25 27.83 7.70
N ALA A 297 -8.25 27.11 7.16
CA ALA A 297 -7.95 25.75 7.59
C ALA A 297 -7.54 25.69 9.07
N ARG A 298 -6.71 26.64 9.52
CA ARG A 298 -6.30 26.75 10.93
C ARG A 298 -7.48 27.09 11.84
N GLU A 299 -8.31 28.06 11.44
CA GLU A 299 -9.48 28.48 12.22
C GLU A 299 -10.50 27.33 12.39
N LEU A 300 -10.75 26.56 11.32
CA LEU A 300 -11.66 25.42 11.37
C LEU A 300 -11.10 24.25 12.17
N ALA A 301 -9.79 23.98 12.08
CA ALA A 301 -9.14 22.97 12.91
C ALA A 301 -9.29 23.30 14.41
N GLU A 302 -9.08 24.56 14.80
CA GLU A 302 -9.29 24.98 16.19
C GLU A 302 -10.74 24.87 16.62
N ARG A 303 -11.71 25.24 15.77
CA ARG A 303 -13.14 25.02 16.05
C ARG A 303 -13.47 23.54 16.27
N LEU A 304 -12.85 22.64 15.50
CA LEU A 304 -13.03 21.19 15.65
C LEU A 304 -12.47 20.67 16.98
N LEU A 305 -11.33 21.20 17.44
CA LEU A 305 -10.70 20.82 18.70
C LEU A 305 -11.48 21.39 19.89
N ASP A 306 -11.76 22.70 19.86
CA ASP A 306 -12.34 23.43 20.97
C ASP A 306 -13.77 23.03 21.27
N ARG A 307 -14.51 22.44 20.30
CA ARG A 307 -15.90 21.98 20.50
C ARG A 307 -16.03 20.71 21.34
N VAL A 308 -14.96 19.96 21.57
CA VAL A 308 -14.99 18.72 22.36
C VAL A 308 -14.91 19.02 23.85
N ASP A 309 -15.75 18.35 24.64
CA ASP A 309 -15.62 18.30 26.09
C ASP A 309 -15.20 16.89 26.54
N TRP A 310 -13.92 16.70 26.80
CA TRP A 310 -13.38 15.36 27.09
C TRP A 310 -13.80 14.82 28.45
N GLN A 311 -14.24 15.68 29.38
CA GLN A 311 -14.74 15.27 30.69
C GLN A 311 -16.04 14.46 30.56
N GLU A 312 -16.86 14.77 29.57
CA GLU A 312 -18.14 14.10 29.30
C GLU A 312 -17.96 12.66 28.85
N PHE A 313 -16.78 12.28 28.32
CA PHE A 313 -16.46 10.92 27.87
C PHE A 313 -15.74 10.07 28.93
N LEU A 314 -15.58 10.58 30.15
CA LEU A 314 -15.01 9.80 31.25
C LEU A 314 -16.02 8.80 31.78
N ILE A 315 -15.63 7.52 31.76
CA ILE A 315 -16.39 6.42 32.37
C ILE A 315 -15.53 5.71 33.42
N THR A 316 -16.18 4.96 34.30
CA THR A 316 -15.48 4.04 35.21
C THR A 316 -15.27 2.72 34.50
N ASP A 317 -14.02 2.31 34.33
CA ASP A 317 -13.69 0.98 33.82
C ASP A 317 -14.19 -0.08 34.81
N PRO A 318 -15.10 -0.98 34.41
CA PRO A 318 -15.66 -1.99 35.31
C PRO A 318 -14.62 -3.00 35.82
N GLN A 319 -13.47 -3.15 35.13
CA GLN A 319 -12.42 -4.09 35.56
C GLN A 319 -11.52 -3.48 36.62
N SER A 320 -11.05 -2.24 36.42
CA SER A 320 -10.11 -1.58 37.33
C SER A 320 -10.76 -0.69 38.39
N GLY A 321 -12.02 -0.30 38.21
CA GLY A 321 -12.72 0.70 39.04
C GLY A 321 -12.17 2.13 38.88
N LYS A 322 -11.24 2.36 37.94
CA LYS A 322 -10.63 3.66 37.68
C LYS A 322 -11.35 4.39 36.56
N ARG A 323 -11.22 5.72 36.54
CA ARG A 323 -11.75 6.53 35.44
C ARG A 323 -10.84 6.46 34.22
N VAL A 324 -11.43 6.19 33.06
CA VAL A 324 -10.80 6.17 31.75
C VAL A 324 -11.73 6.82 30.72
N LEU A 325 -11.24 7.10 29.50
CA LEU A 325 -12.12 7.54 28.42
C LEU A 325 -12.96 6.36 27.92
N SER A 326 -14.18 6.60 27.45
CA SER A 326 -14.93 5.63 26.66
C SER A 326 -14.41 5.62 25.22
N LEU A 327 -14.45 4.45 24.58
CA LEU A 327 -14.19 4.31 23.14
C LEU A 327 -15.23 5.05 22.28
N GLY A 328 -16.41 5.32 22.83
CA GLY A 328 -17.44 5.98 22.06
C GLY A 328 -18.79 6.06 22.75
N TRP A 329 -19.81 6.41 21.98
CA TRP A 329 -21.17 6.55 22.45
C TRP A 329 -22.17 6.28 21.31
N THR A 330 -23.32 5.67 21.63
CA THR A 330 -24.45 5.55 20.70
C THR A 330 -25.71 6.18 21.31
N PRO A 331 -26.59 6.81 20.50
CA PRO A 331 -27.91 7.23 20.95
C PRO A 331 -28.75 6.11 21.55
N GLU A 332 -28.52 4.88 21.10
CA GLU A 332 -29.30 3.71 21.45
C GLU A 332 -28.88 3.11 22.81
N GLU A 333 -27.58 3.05 23.11
CA GLU A 333 -27.04 2.29 24.26
C GLU A 333 -26.21 3.13 25.23
N GLY A 334 -25.87 4.37 24.87
CA GLY A 334 -25.02 5.22 25.70
C GLY A 334 -23.53 4.97 25.46
N PHE A 335 -22.71 5.11 26.50
CA PHE A 335 -21.25 4.97 26.38
C PHE A 335 -20.83 3.54 26.09
N LEU A 336 -19.84 3.41 25.20
CA LEU A 336 -19.24 2.14 24.81
C LEU A 336 -18.14 1.72 25.82
N ALA A 337 -17.49 0.60 25.50
CA ALA A 337 -16.42 0.02 26.30
C ALA A 337 -15.30 1.04 26.65
N PRO A 338 -14.61 0.84 27.78
CA PRO A 338 -13.49 1.69 28.17
C PRO A 338 -12.32 1.61 27.18
N ALA A 339 -11.73 2.76 26.87
CA ALA A 339 -10.42 2.91 26.22
C ALA A 339 -9.29 2.64 27.25
N GLY A 340 -9.36 1.47 27.89
CA GLY A 340 -8.67 1.17 29.14
C GLY A 340 -7.28 0.56 28.99
N THR A 341 -6.67 0.55 27.80
CA THR A 341 -5.39 -0.14 27.56
C THR A 341 -4.29 0.84 27.17
N THR A 342 -3.12 0.73 27.78
CA THR A 342 -1.93 1.47 27.35
C THR A 342 -1.46 0.89 26.02
N SER A 343 -1.62 1.64 24.94
CA SER A 343 -1.11 1.29 23.60
C SER A 343 -0.80 2.56 22.81
N SER A 344 -0.09 2.43 21.69
CA SER A 344 0.08 3.60 20.82
C SER A 344 -1.25 4.07 20.24
N GLU A 345 -2.14 3.13 19.89
CA GLU A 345 -3.48 3.44 19.38
C GLU A 345 -4.25 4.31 20.36
N MET A 346 -4.26 3.96 21.65
CA MET A 346 -4.94 4.77 22.66
C MET A 346 -4.21 6.08 22.94
N ALA A 347 -2.88 6.16 22.75
CA ALA A 347 -2.12 7.38 22.98
C ALA A 347 -2.66 8.56 22.13
N MET A 348 -3.12 8.33 20.90
CA MET A 348 -3.61 9.43 20.05
C MET A 348 -4.85 10.14 20.61
N LEU A 349 -5.73 9.36 21.24
CA LEU A 349 -6.90 9.84 21.95
C LEU A 349 -6.50 10.59 23.22
N TYR A 350 -5.68 9.97 24.07
CA TYR A 350 -5.33 10.55 25.37
C TYR A 350 -4.47 11.81 25.24
N PHE A 351 -3.55 11.85 24.27
CA PHE A 351 -2.71 13.01 24.05
C PHE A 351 -3.54 14.22 23.66
N LEU A 352 -4.51 14.02 22.76
CA LEU A 352 -5.46 15.04 22.36
C LEU A 352 -6.31 15.51 23.55
N ALA A 353 -6.88 14.58 24.31
CA ALA A 353 -7.72 14.88 25.46
C ALA A 353 -6.97 15.64 26.58
N ILE A 354 -5.70 15.33 26.84
CA ILE A 354 -4.89 15.99 27.87
C ILE A 354 -4.43 17.38 27.41
N GLY A 355 -4.14 17.54 26.11
CA GLY A 355 -3.68 18.81 25.54
C GLY A 355 -4.80 19.81 25.24
N SER A 356 -6.06 19.35 25.18
CA SER A 356 -7.23 20.18 24.84
C SER A 356 -7.61 21.15 25.95
N GLN A 357 -8.23 22.29 25.58
CA GLN A 357 -8.69 23.30 26.54
C GLN A 357 -9.72 22.74 27.54
N ARG A 358 -10.73 22.02 27.02
CA ARG A 358 -11.71 21.25 27.81
C ARG A 358 -11.25 19.80 27.94
N GLY A 359 -10.03 19.66 28.45
CA GLY A 359 -9.32 18.40 28.54
C GLY A 359 -9.54 17.62 29.83
N ILE A 360 -8.78 16.54 29.97
CA ILE A 360 -8.73 15.69 31.17
C ILE A 360 -7.39 15.81 31.89
N GLU A 361 -7.33 15.29 33.12
CA GLU A 361 -6.07 15.17 33.86
C GLU A 361 -5.18 14.05 33.30
N PRO A 362 -3.84 14.25 33.26
CA PRO A 362 -2.91 13.25 32.72
C PRO A 362 -2.96 11.92 33.50
N GLU A 363 -3.34 11.93 34.78
CA GLU A 363 -3.54 10.73 35.59
C GLU A 363 -4.53 9.74 34.98
N ILE A 364 -5.48 10.19 34.14
CA ILE A 364 -6.44 9.31 33.47
C ILE A 364 -5.73 8.39 32.46
N TRP A 365 -4.64 8.82 31.81
CA TRP A 365 -3.82 7.96 30.96
C TRP A 365 -3.17 6.83 31.77
N PHE A 366 -2.64 7.17 32.95
CA PHE A 366 -1.99 6.20 33.85
C PHE A 366 -2.96 5.29 34.60
N ASN A 367 -4.27 5.46 34.39
CA ASN A 367 -5.27 4.49 34.84
C ASN A 367 -5.42 3.31 33.88
N THR A 368 -4.92 3.42 32.64
CA THR A 368 -5.00 2.36 31.65
C THR A 368 -4.13 1.15 32.02
N ALA A 369 -4.57 -0.03 31.59
CA ALA A 369 -3.91 -1.29 31.85
C ALA A 369 -2.66 -1.45 30.99
N VAL A 370 -1.57 -1.83 31.64
CA VAL A 370 -0.28 -2.12 31.02
C VAL A 370 -0.08 -3.63 31.02
N ASP A 371 -0.08 -4.25 29.84
CA ASP A 371 0.08 -5.70 29.70
C ASP A 371 1.35 -6.03 28.92
N TRP A 372 2.32 -6.66 29.60
CA TRP A 372 3.63 -6.94 29.06
C TRP A 372 3.87 -8.43 28.88
N GLN A 373 4.47 -8.79 27.75
CA GLN A 373 4.93 -10.16 27.50
C GLN A 373 6.41 -10.20 27.12
N GLU A 374 7.11 -11.17 27.68
CA GLU A 374 8.49 -11.47 27.31
C GLU A 374 8.55 -12.18 25.96
N SER A 375 9.54 -11.82 25.15
CA SER A 375 9.72 -12.38 23.82
C SER A 375 11.19 -12.43 23.41
N ALA A 376 11.48 -13.07 22.27
CA ALA A 376 12.83 -13.12 21.70
C ALA A 376 13.40 -11.73 21.31
N VAL A 377 12.57 -10.68 21.27
CA VAL A 377 12.97 -9.30 20.94
C VAL A 377 12.89 -8.38 22.17
N GLY A 378 12.80 -8.97 23.37
CA GLY A 378 12.60 -8.28 24.64
C GLY A 378 11.13 -8.18 25.05
N ARG A 379 10.86 -7.38 26.07
CA ARG A 379 9.51 -7.12 26.61
C ARG A 379 8.69 -6.28 25.63
N VAL A 380 7.51 -6.78 25.24
CA VAL A 380 6.58 -6.14 24.29
C VAL A 380 5.26 -5.87 24.99
N LEU A 381 4.75 -4.65 24.84
CA LEU A 381 3.45 -4.21 25.36
C LEU A 381 2.36 -4.70 24.40
N ASN A 382 1.37 -5.40 24.94
CA ASN A 382 0.26 -5.99 24.19
C ASN A 382 0.73 -6.87 23.02
N ALA A 383 1.71 -7.75 23.25
CA ALA A 383 2.33 -8.63 22.25
C ALA A 383 1.34 -9.52 21.50
N GLN A 384 0.17 -9.79 22.10
CA GLN A 384 -0.93 -10.54 21.52
C GLN A 384 -1.88 -9.72 20.65
N HIS A 385 -1.73 -8.39 20.61
CA HIS A 385 -2.59 -7.54 19.80
C HIS A 385 -2.11 -7.45 18.35
N PRO A 386 -3.03 -7.15 17.41
CA PRO A 386 -2.70 -6.73 16.06
C PRO A 386 -1.63 -5.62 16.01
N LEU A 387 -0.76 -5.67 15.00
CA LEU A 387 0.42 -4.79 14.94
C LEU A 387 0.06 -3.29 14.88
N PHE A 388 -1.08 -2.94 14.28
CA PHE A 388 -1.53 -1.54 14.18
C PHE A 388 -1.67 -0.84 15.54
N THR A 389 -2.01 -1.60 16.61
CA THR A 389 -2.16 -1.07 17.98
C THR A 389 -0.86 -0.50 18.56
N SER A 390 0.27 -0.91 18.00
CA SER A 390 1.63 -0.45 18.36
C SER A 390 2.20 0.58 17.38
N GLN A 391 1.45 1.02 16.37
CA GLN A 391 1.95 1.87 15.29
C GLN A 391 1.08 3.09 14.99
N TYR A 392 -0.24 2.91 14.82
CA TYR A 392 -1.06 3.92 14.15
C TYR A 392 -1.14 5.22 14.94
N GLY A 393 -1.25 5.15 16.27
CA GLY A 393 -1.25 6.38 17.06
C GLY A 393 0.09 7.11 17.07
N MET A 394 1.19 6.45 16.70
CA MET A 394 2.48 7.10 16.55
C MET A 394 2.63 7.87 15.23
N ASN A 395 1.64 7.84 14.34
CA ASN A 395 1.70 8.58 13.08
C ASN A 395 1.82 10.11 13.28
N TRP A 396 1.29 10.64 14.39
CA TRP A 396 1.38 12.07 14.73
C TRP A 396 2.30 12.38 15.91
N HIS A 397 2.56 11.41 16.78
CA HIS A 397 3.33 11.63 18.01
C HIS A 397 4.77 11.13 17.87
N ASP A 398 5.69 12.07 17.88
CA ASP A 398 7.13 11.79 17.90
C ASP A 398 7.61 11.49 19.31
N LEU A 399 7.55 10.21 19.69
CA LEU A 399 8.04 9.73 20.98
C LEU A 399 9.44 9.09 20.86
N GLU A 400 10.17 9.36 19.78
CA GLU A 400 11.53 8.86 19.65
C GLU A 400 12.43 9.44 20.75
N GLY A 401 12.98 8.57 21.60
CA GLY A 401 13.81 8.98 22.73
C GLY A 401 13.03 9.55 23.92
N PHE A 402 11.72 9.32 23.99
CA PHE A 402 10.88 9.70 25.13
C PHE A 402 10.32 8.48 25.86
N VAL A 403 10.29 8.56 27.19
CA VAL A 403 9.70 7.55 28.07
C VAL A 403 8.67 8.24 28.96
N PHE A 404 7.55 7.57 29.23
CA PHE A 404 6.58 8.03 30.22
C PHE A 404 7.14 7.89 31.63
N ARG A 405 6.56 8.63 32.59
CA ARG A 405 6.98 8.60 34.01
C ARG A 405 6.86 7.23 34.69
N ASP A 406 6.07 6.32 34.12
CA ASP A 406 5.90 4.94 34.57
C ASP A 406 6.83 3.94 33.86
N GLY A 407 7.75 4.43 33.01
CA GLY A 407 8.75 3.62 32.32
C GLY A 407 8.29 3.02 30.99
N VAL A 408 7.08 3.33 30.51
CA VAL A 408 6.62 2.89 29.19
C VAL A 408 7.36 3.67 28.09
N ASP A 409 7.92 2.97 27.12
CA ASP A 409 8.51 3.54 25.89
C ASP A 409 7.74 3.00 24.68
N LEU A 410 6.85 3.83 24.13
CA LEU A 410 6.01 3.43 22.99
C LEU A 410 6.80 3.34 21.67
N SER A 411 7.89 4.10 21.50
CA SER A 411 8.71 4.05 20.29
C SER A 411 9.55 2.77 20.24
N LEU A 412 10.18 2.41 21.36
CA LEU A 412 10.83 1.12 21.51
C LEU A 412 9.83 -0.03 21.38
N ASN A 413 8.63 0.13 21.93
CA ASN A 413 7.58 -0.87 21.78
C ASN A 413 7.17 -1.06 20.31
N ALA A 414 6.95 0.02 19.55
CA ALA A 414 6.62 -0.05 18.12
C ALA A 414 7.68 -0.85 17.33
N ARG A 415 8.97 -0.62 17.63
CA ARG A 415 10.07 -1.40 17.05
C ARG A 415 9.99 -2.87 17.44
N ARG A 416 9.83 -3.19 18.73
CA ARG A 416 9.79 -4.57 19.20
C ARG A 416 8.56 -5.31 18.67
N ALA A 417 7.39 -4.68 18.63
CA ALA A 417 6.17 -5.23 18.08
C ALA A 417 6.33 -5.59 16.59
N ALA A 418 6.94 -4.70 15.78
CA ALA A 418 7.23 -4.99 14.38
C ALA A 418 8.17 -6.21 14.22
N LEU A 419 9.24 -6.29 15.02
CA LEU A 419 10.18 -7.42 14.98
C LEU A 419 9.57 -8.72 15.49
N LEU A 420 8.69 -8.66 16.51
CA LEU A 420 7.94 -9.80 17.00
C LEU A 420 7.00 -10.33 15.91
N ASN A 421 6.25 -9.44 15.25
CA ASN A 421 5.33 -9.76 14.16
C ASN A 421 6.06 -10.40 12.98
N ARG A 422 7.14 -9.77 12.52
CA ARG A 422 8.02 -10.31 11.48
C ARG A 422 8.58 -11.68 11.89
N GLY A 423 9.08 -11.80 13.12
CA GLY A 423 9.64 -13.05 13.64
C GLY A 423 8.61 -14.18 13.74
N PHE A 424 7.36 -13.87 14.07
CA PHE A 424 6.26 -14.83 14.09
C PHE A 424 6.02 -15.42 12.70
N CYS A 425 5.85 -14.60 11.67
CA CYS A 425 5.69 -15.06 10.29
C CYS A 425 6.87 -15.93 9.85
N ARG A 426 8.11 -15.54 10.19
CA ARG A 426 9.31 -16.32 9.85
C ARG A 426 9.33 -17.71 10.50
N ARG A 427 8.84 -17.84 11.74
CA ARG A 427 8.73 -19.15 12.40
C ARG A 427 7.63 -20.02 11.79
N ALA A 428 6.53 -19.39 11.35
CA ALA A 428 5.42 -20.07 10.70
C ALA A 428 5.67 -20.39 9.21
N ALA A 429 6.80 -19.98 8.63
CA ALA A 429 7.15 -20.17 7.22
C ALA A 429 7.19 -21.64 6.75
N GLY A 430 7.39 -22.61 7.66
CA GLY A 430 7.33 -24.03 7.33
C GLY A 430 5.90 -24.58 7.19
N ALA A 431 4.92 -23.89 7.78
CA ALA A 431 3.51 -24.26 7.72
C ALA A 431 2.74 -23.40 6.70
N GLU A 432 3.08 -22.12 6.58
CA GLU A 432 2.37 -21.15 5.76
C GLU A 432 3.23 -20.62 4.62
N LEU A 433 2.83 -20.95 3.39
CA LEU A 433 3.56 -20.61 2.17
C LEU A 433 3.73 -19.09 1.98
N THR A 434 2.74 -18.29 2.38
CA THR A 434 2.78 -16.81 2.33
C THR A 434 4.01 -16.25 3.06
N TYR A 435 4.43 -16.86 4.16
CA TYR A 435 5.56 -16.39 4.97
C TYR A 435 6.90 -17.02 4.55
N HIS A 436 6.86 -17.99 3.64
CA HIS A 436 8.04 -18.67 3.17
C HIS A 436 8.90 -17.78 2.28
N HIS A 437 10.22 -17.87 2.42
CA HIS A 437 11.17 -17.02 1.70
C HIS A 437 11.12 -17.21 0.17
N SER A 438 10.70 -18.39 -0.31
CA SER A 438 10.50 -18.64 -1.75
C SER A 438 9.39 -17.77 -2.35
N GLU A 439 8.43 -17.36 -1.52
CA GLU A 439 7.35 -16.44 -1.89
C GLU A 439 7.61 -15.02 -1.38
N GLY A 440 8.87 -14.66 -1.12
CA GLY A 440 9.26 -13.32 -0.67
C GLY A 440 9.28 -13.15 0.85
N GLY A 441 8.69 -14.08 1.61
CA GLY A 441 8.61 -13.99 3.06
C GLY A 441 7.76 -12.81 3.51
N TRP A 442 6.46 -12.85 3.22
CA TRP A 442 5.56 -11.78 3.65
C TRP A 442 5.34 -11.80 5.16
N TRP A 443 5.02 -10.64 5.73
CA TRP A 443 4.67 -10.46 7.14
C TRP A 443 3.79 -9.22 7.29
N GLY A 444 3.20 -9.04 8.47
CA GLY A 444 2.24 -7.98 8.77
C GLY A 444 0.92 -8.54 9.27
N ILE A 445 0.94 -9.22 10.43
CA ILE A 445 -0.28 -9.74 11.08
C ILE A 445 -0.99 -8.58 11.79
N SER A 446 -2.26 -8.38 11.45
CA SER A 446 -3.06 -7.27 11.98
C SER A 446 -4.56 -7.58 11.94
N SER A 447 -5.37 -6.54 12.07
CA SER A 447 -6.79 -6.56 11.75
C SER A 447 -7.05 -6.08 10.33
N GLY A 448 -8.04 -6.66 9.67
CA GLY A 448 -8.48 -6.27 8.34
C GLY A 448 -9.27 -7.38 7.66
N ASP A 449 -9.46 -7.24 6.34
CA ASP A 449 -10.16 -8.25 5.56
C ASP A 449 -9.47 -9.61 5.58
N SER A 450 -10.30 -10.65 5.57
CA SER A 450 -9.94 -12.05 5.47
C SER A 450 -11.00 -12.78 4.61
N PRO A 451 -10.78 -14.06 4.23
CA PRO A 451 -11.74 -14.83 3.44
C PRO A 451 -13.16 -14.90 4.03
N ASN A 452 -13.29 -14.74 5.36
CA ASN A 452 -14.55 -14.89 6.08
C ASN A 452 -15.12 -13.54 6.57
N GLY A 453 -14.68 -12.42 5.99
CA GLY A 453 -15.11 -11.07 6.37
C GLY A 453 -13.97 -10.28 7.00
N TYR A 454 -14.21 -9.65 8.14
CA TYR A 454 -13.19 -8.90 8.87
C TYR A 454 -12.63 -9.75 10.02
N SER A 455 -11.32 -9.72 10.24
CA SER A 455 -10.67 -10.48 11.31
C SER A 455 -9.61 -9.64 12.01
N ALA A 456 -9.34 -9.97 13.28
CA ALA A 456 -8.34 -9.31 14.11
C ALA A 456 -7.36 -10.35 14.67
N PHE A 457 -6.14 -10.37 14.13
CA PHE A 457 -5.12 -11.34 14.52
C PHE A 457 -3.91 -10.67 15.17
N GLY A 458 -3.37 -11.32 16.19
CA GLY A 458 -2.08 -10.98 16.79
C GLY A 458 -0.97 -11.95 16.39
N PRO A 459 0.31 -11.61 16.62
CA PRO A 459 1.46 -12.45 16.27
C PRO A 459 1.71 -13.57 17.32
N VAL A 460 0.65 -14.11 17.91
CA VAL A 460 0.68 -15.19 18.90
C VAL A 460 -0.31 -16.29 18.52
N GLY A 461 0.04 -17.55 18.81
CA GLY A 461 -0.82 -18.69 18.49
C GLY A 461 -0.54 -19.30 17.12
N LEU A 462 -1.58 -19.85 16.49
CA LEU A 462 -1.48 -20.50 15.18
C LEU A 462 -1.60 -19.46 14.06
N ALA A 463 -0.69 -19.55 13.09
CA ALA A 463 -0.78 -18.75 11.88
C ALA A 463 -1.84 -19.31 10.92
N ASP A 464 -2.54 -18.42 10.23
CA ASP A 464 -3.54 -18.74 9.20
C ASP A 464 -3.08 -18.42 7.76
N GLY A 465 -1.86 -17.88 7.64
CA GLY A 465 -1.19 -17.55 6.39
C GLY A 465 -1.58 -16.21 5.77
N ILE A 466 -2.42 -15.40 6.42
CA ILE A 466 -2.86 -14.09 5.91
C ILE A 466 -1.85 -13.00 6.30
N VAL A 467 -1.58 -12.07 5.38
CA VAL A 467 -0.81 -10.85 5.65
C VAL A 467 -1.59 -9.61 5.28
N TRP A 468 -1.36 -8.52 6.02
CA TRP A 468 -1.77 -7.15 5.71
C TRP A 468 -0.52 -6.32 5.42
N PRO A 469 -0.03 -6.27 4.17
CA PRO A 469 1.26 -5.67 3.84
C PRO A 469 1.37 -4.19 4.25
N SER A 470 0.29 -3.42 4.15
CA SER A 470 0.24 -2.01 4.55
C SER A 470 0.63 -1.80 6.02
N VAL A 471 0.29 -2.72 6.91
CA VAL A 471 0.62 -2.63 8.34
C VAL A 471 2.10 -2.89 8.57
N ALA A 472 2.69 -3.86 7.85
CA ALA A 472 4.13 -4.03 7.87
C ALA A 472 4.85 -2.80 7.30
N LEU A 473 4.34 -2.20 6.23
CA LEU A 473 4.88 -0.96 5.67
C LEU A 473 4.79 0.23 6.64
N ALA A 474 3.72 0.33 7.45
CA ALA A 474 3.59 1.33 8.51
C ALA A 474 4.68 1.21 9.60
N SER A 475 5.41 0.09 9.65
CA SER A 475 6.55 -0.08 10.57
C SER A 475 7.80 0.71 10.16
N LEU A 476 7.79 1.38 9.01
CA LEU A 476 8.97 1.99 8.39
C LEU A 476 9.76 2.95 9.31
N PRO A 477 9.15 3.77 10.19
CA PRO A 477 9.90 4.63 11.11
C PRO A 477 10.73 3.84 12.15
N TRP A 478 10.29 2.64 12.54
CA TRP A 478 10.90 1.87 13.63
C TRP A 478 11.72 0.65 13.19
N ALA A 479 11.39 0.06 12.04
CA ALA A 479 12.07 -1.11 11.48
C ALA A 479 12.44 -0.95 9.99
N PRO A 480 13.06 0.18 9.57
CA PRO A 480 13.30 0.45 8.16
C PRO A 480 14.26 -0.55 7.52
N SER A 481 15.29 -0.98 8.24
CA SER A 481 16.33 -1.86 7.68
C SER A 481 15.80 -3.26 7.36
N GLU A 482 14.92 -3.76 8.22
CA GLU A 482 14.28 -5.06 8.11
C GLU A 482 13.21 -5.03 7.03
N LEU A 483 12.38 -3.97 7.02
CA LEU A 483 11.34 -3.79 6.01
C LEU A 483 11.92 -3.60 4.61
N LYS A 484 12.93 -2.74 4.41
CA LYS A 484 13.54 -2.50 3.08
C LYS A 484 14.15 -3.78 2.49
N LYS A 485 14.80 -4.61 3.32
CA LYS A 485 15.33 -5.92 2.87
C LYS A 485 14.23 -6.88 2.44
N ASP A 486 13.12 -6.90 3.17
CA ASP A 486 11.98 -7.76 2.83
C ASP A 486 11.22 -7.23 1.62
N LEU A 487 11.10 -5.91 1.46
CA LEU A 487 10.38 -5.27 0.37
C LEU A 487 10.97 -5.61 -1.01
N VAL A 488 12.30 -5.68 -1.12
CA VAL A 488 12.98 -6.17 -2.33
C VAL A 488 12.58 -7.62 -2.63
N ARG A 489 12.51 -8.47 -1.61
CA ARG A 489 12.08 -9.88 -1.77
C ARG A 489 10.60 -9.98 -2.14
N TRP A 490 9.76 -9.15 -1.54
CA TRP A 490 8.33 -9.04 -1.85
C TRP A 490 8.17 -8.68 -3.32
N ARG A 491 8.84 -7.62 -3.77
CA ARG A 491 8.78 -7.12 -5.15
C ARG A 491 9.16 -8.17 -6.19
N ASN A 492 10.10 -9.05 -5.83
CA ASN A 492 10.61 -10.14 -6.67
C ASN A 492 9.85 -11.47 -6.50
N SER A 493 8.83 -11.51 -5.63
CA SER A 493 7.97 -12.68 -5.42
C SER A 493 6.80 -12.71 -6.41
N ARG A 494 6.24 -13.90 -6.66
CA ARG A 494 5.03 -14.03 -7.51
C ARG A 494 3.83 -13.33 -6.90
N ALA A 495 3.73 -13.38 -5.57
CA ALA A 495 2.65 -12.79 -4.80
C ALA A 495 2.49 -11.30 -5.07
N TRP A 496 3.59 -10.58 -5.32
CA TRP A 496 3.54 -9.16 -5.65
C TRP A 496 2.63 -8.86 -6.85
N HIS A 497 2.72 -9.67 -7.91
CA HIS A 497 1.93 -9.45 -9.13
C HIS A 497 0.43 -9.71 -8.95
N VAL A 498 0.04 -10.39 -7.88
CA VAL A 498 -1.35 -10.68 -7.56
C VAL A 498 -1.88 -9.70 -6.51
N ALA A 499 -1.06 -9.36 -5.51
CA ALA A 499 -1.45 -8.48 -4.41
C ALA A 499 -1.30 -6.99 -4.73
N CYS A 500 -0.40 -6.60 -5.64
CA CYS A 500 -0.15 -5.20 -5.98
C CYS A 500 -1.12 -4.70 -7.06
N GLY A 501 -2.07 -3.88 -6.64
CA GLY A 501 -3.03 -3.20 -7.50
C GLY A 501 -2.69 -1.72 -7.75
N PRO A 502 -3.59 -0.97 -8.41
CA PRO A 502 -3.39 0.45 -8.74
C PRO A 502 -3.29 1.37 -7.51
N TYR A 503 -3.75 0.90 -6.34
CA TYR A 503 -3.79 1.69 -5.10
C TYR A 503 -2.88 1.16 -3.98
N GLY A 504 -2.20 0.04 -4.20
CA GLY A 504 -1.25 -0.52 -3.24
C GLY A 504 -1.35 -2.03 -3.16
N LEU A 505 -0.87 -2.58 -2.04
CA LEU A 505 -0.87 -4.02 -1.77
C LEU A 505 -2.12 -4.42 -1.01
N SER A 506 -2.97 -5.26 -1.61
CA SER A 506 -4.10 -5.89 -0.93
C SER A 506 -3.62 -6.87 0.15
N PRO A 507 -4.40 -7.09 1.22
CA PRO A 507 -4.18 -8.24 2.10
C PRO A 507 -4.37 -9.54 1.32
N PHE A 508 -3.61 -10.59 1.66
CA PHE A 508 -3.67 -11.85 0.89
C PHE A 508 -3.11 -13.07 1.63
N ARG A 509 -3.35 -14.25 1.04
CA ARG A 509 -2.81 -15.56 1.40
C ARG A 509 -2.55 -16.39 0.13
N ILE A 510 -1.43 -17.12 0.06
CA ILE A 510 -1.07 -17.96 -1.10
C ILE A 510 -1.36 -19.45 -0.89
N GLY A 511 -1.38 -19.92 0.37
CA GLY A 511 -1.34 -21.34 0.76
C GLY A 511 -2.58 -22.18 0.41
N ARG A 512 -3.06 -23.01 1.36
CA ARG A 512 -4.10 -24.03 1.11
C ARG A 512 -5.42 -23.49 0.54
N GLU A 513 -5.69 -22.21 0.78
CA GLU A 513 -6.87 -21.51 0.31
C GLU A 513 -6.44 -20.11 -0.13
N PRO A 514 -5.95 -19.97 -1.37
CA PRO A 514 -5.46 -18.70 -1.88
C PRO A 514 -6.56 -17.65 -1.86
N TRP A 515 -6.23 -16.45 -1.42
CA TRP A 515 -7.17 -15.34 -1.30
C TRP A 515 -6.43 -14.02 -1.42
N VAL A 516 -7.03 -13.04 -2.09
CA VAL A 516 -6.57 -11.65 -2.16
C VAL A 516 -7.77 -10.77 -1.86
N GLY A 517 -7.59 -9.79 -0.98
CA GLY A 517 -8.63 -8.82 -0.64
C GLY A 517 -8.94 -7.91 -1.82
N ASP A 518 -10.24 -7.76 -2.07
CA ASP A 518 -10.74 -6.91 -3.15
C ASP A 518 -10.62 -5.42 -2.83
N ASP A 519 -10.71 -5.06 -1.54
CA ASP A 519 -10.71 -3.68 -1.05
C ASP A 519 -9.44 -3.32 -0.28
N LEU A 520 -9.12 -2.02 -0.27
CA LEU A 520 -8.18 -1.40 0.65
C LEU A 520 -8.94 -0.52 1.64
N ILE A 521 -8.45 -0.45 2.87
CA ILE A 521 -9.02 0.35 3.95
C ILE A 521 -8.19 1.63 4.12
N GLY A 522 -8.86 2.76 4.26
CA GLY A 522 -8.23 4.08 4.32
C GLY A 522 -7.28 4.26 5.49
N ILE A 523 -7.58 3.68 6.66
CA ILE A 523 -6.69 3.78 7.84
C ILE A 523 -5.37 3.02 7.64
N ASP A 524 -5.38 1.90 6.91
CA ASP A 524 -4.18 1.11 6.65
C ASP A 524 -3.27 1.80 5.65
N LEU A 525 -3.85 2.30 4.56
CA LEU A 525 -3.12 3.09 3.56
C LEU A 525 -2.64 4.42 4.13
N GLY A 526 -3.48 5.08 4.92
CA GLY A 526 -3.16 6.34 5.58
C GLY A 526 -1.98 6.18 6.53
N SER A 527 -2.01 5.16 7.39
CA SER A 527 -0.92 4.88 8.32
C SER A 527 0.39 4.57 7.62
N PHE A 528 0.37 3.75 6.55
CA PHE A 528 1.54 3.54 5.71
C PHE A 528 2.06 4.85 5.13
N ALA A 529 1.21 5.66 4.49
CA ALA A 529 1.60 6.88 3.82
C ALA A 529 2.18 7.92 4.81
N VAL A 530 1.59 8.07 6.00
CA VAL A 530 2.11 8.96 7.05
C VAL A 530 3.44 8.45 7.59
N SER A 531 3.56 7.13 7.80
CA SER A 531 4.80 6.49 8.22
C SER A 531 5.93 6.70 7.20
N LEU A 532 5.61 6.68 5.90
CA LEU A 532 6.53 7.02 4.81
C LEU A 532 6.96 8.49 4.85
N ALA A 533 6.02 9.41 5.05
CA ALA A 533 6.31 10.85 5.18
C ALA A 533 7.26 11.12 6.37
N ASN A 534 6.98 10.50 7.52
CA ASN A 534 7.80 10.67 8.72
C ASN A 534 9.18 10.03 8.58
N HIS A 535 9.29 8.84 7.98
CA HIS A 535 10.57 8.20 7.71
C HIS A 535 11.49 9.08 6.84
N ARG A 536 10.91 9.79 5.87
CA ARG A 536 11.68 10.60 4.91
C ARG A 536 12.07 11.96 5.44
N ALA A 537 11.13 12.64 6.08
CA ALA A 537 11.28 14.07 6.37
C ALA A 537 10.72 14.49 7.73
N ARG A 538 10.14 13.56 8.52
CA ARG A 538 9.46 13.87 9.79
C ARG A 538 8.37 14.96 9.62
N THR A 539 7.78 15.08 8.43
CA THR A 539 6.87 16.17 8.05
C THR A 539 5.70 16.29 9.03
N VAL A 540 5.03 15.16 9.31
CA VAL A 540 3.82 15.12 10.14
C VAL A 540 4.17 15.35 11.61
N TRP A 541 5.20 14.67 12.10
CA TRP A 541 5.70 14.86 13.46
C TRP A 541 6.06 16.32 13.78
N ASN A 542 6.82 16.97 12.90
CA ASN A 542 7.21 18.37 13.10
C ASN A 542 6.00 19.31 13.11
N LEU A 543 5.06 19.13 12.18
CA LEU A 543 3.85 19.94 12.11
C LEU A 543 2.97 19.74 13.34
N TRP A 544 2.73 18.49 13.75
CA TRP A 544 1.90 18.19 14.91
C TRP A 544 2.51 18.75 16.21
N MET A 545 3.82 18.54 16.42
CA MET A 545 4.53 19.06 17.61
C MET A 545 4.58 20.59 17.69
N SER A 546 4.40 21.29 16.57
CA SER A 546 4.32 22.75 16.55
C SER A 546 3.00 23.31 17.10
N HIS A 547 1.98 22.46 17.28
CA HIS A 547 0.68 22.85 17.80
C HIS A 547 0.68 23.01 19.33
N PRO A 548 0.00 24.02 19.92
CA PRO A 548 -0.05 24.20 21.38
C PRO A 548 -0.58 22.98 22.16
N VAL A 549 -1.66 22.35 21.72
CA VAL A 549 -2.19 21.08 22.26
C VAL A 549 -1.10 20.00 22.42
N ALA A 550 -0.23 19.83 21.42
CA ALA A 550 0.86 18.87 21.47
C ALA A 550 1.85 19.19 22.61
N GLN A 551 2.27 20.45 22.69
CA GLN A 551 3.21 20.94 23.70
C GLN A 551 2.65 20.79 25.12
N VAL A 552 1.38 21.16 25.32
CA VAL A 552 0.68 20.99 26.60
C VAL A 552 0.58 19.52 26.97
N SER A 553 0.20 18.67 26.03
CA SER A 553 0.06 17.24 26.24
C SER A 553 1.37 16.60 26.70
N TYR A 554 2.46 16.83 25.96
CA TYR A 554 3.79 16.29 26.29
C TYR A 554 4.27 16.77 27.66
N SER A 555 4.06 18.05 27.97
CA SER A 555 4.44 18.60 29.27
C SER A 555 3.63 17.98 30.42
N ARG A 556 2.32 17.81 30.26
CA ARG A 556 1.44 17.27 31.32
C ARG A 556 1.63 15.77 31.53
N LEU A 557 1.96 15.03 30.47
CA LEU A 557 2.26 13.60 30.55
C LEU A 557 3.60 13.29 31.23
N GLY A 558 4.46 14.30 31.41
CA GLY A 558 5.74 14.15 32.08
C GLY A 558 6.70 13.23 31.30
N LEU A 559 6.71 13.35 29.97
CA LEU A 559 7.65 12.62 29.12
C LEU A 559 9.08 13.04 29.46
N VAL A 560 9.92 12.05 29.79
CA VAL A 560 11.34 12.25 30.09
C VAL A 560 12.18 11.75 28.92
N THR A 561 13.33 12.39 28.70
CA THR A 561 14.29 11.91 27.70
C THR A 561 14.85 10.56 28.13
N ALA A 562 14.79 9.57 27.25
CA ALA A 562 15.42 8.28 27.46
C ALA A 562 16.94 8.48 27.60
N GLU A 563 17.51 8.14 28.76
CA GLU A 563 18.95 7.91 28.83
C GLU A 563 19.25 6.73 27.90
N ARG A 564 19.97 6.98 26.80
CA ARG A 564 20.40 5.91 25.89
C ARG A 564 21.29 4.95 26.67
N GLN A 565 20.75 3.78 27.04
CA GLN A 565 21.54 2.67 27.57
C GLN A 565 22.30 1.95 26.46
#